data_AF-A0A2E7MAM2-F1
#
_entry.id   AF-A0A2E7MAM2-F1
#
_cell.length_a   1.000
_cell.length_b   1.000
_cell.length_c   1.000
_cell.angle_alpha   90.00
_cell.angle_beta   90.00
_cell.angle_gamma   90.00
#
_symmetry.space_group_name_H-M   'P 1'
#
loop_
_entity.id
_entity.type
_entity.pdbx_description
1 polymer ?
#
loop_
_entity_poly.entity_id
_entity_poly.type
_entity_poly.pdbx_seq_one_letter_code
_entity_poly.pdbx_strand_id
1 'polypeptide(L)'
;MRRIQSFLITSFLVAALASMGACTDQTIGTYNSPPQATITLPGPNAEIDATTVSFAGSVQDSEDPSEDLQVRWFDSLAADPTVPMCEGAPDASGYTTCSAVDMATGTHLITLQVVDTKGSSDEDNIEIEIVIISNPPLVDITAPASGSTYYPDDIINFSGQVQNADGTELSLPVVWRTDYTDPEGLQLQIDLLDNMLADGTGTTAFARDLPAGVHIITLTATDSLGIVGQDSTTVTVSDYPPGQLDLDNDGFCPDGIDANNDGHCDDTELDPNGDCNDNDSAIHPNAQEICDGIDNNCDDLLGDGEATPDETDADNDGAMVCDGDCDDTDNTNYPENEEICDGQDNDCNVATWADAAQEVDVDLDGYLSCVDCDDNNAEVNPAAEEICGDDLDNDCDGNVDSGFDLDGDGVPGDPCGEDCNDANSSIYPDAWDDCSDDVDSDCDGVVNDDGAGPYEMYETDLTSEGYDMSSLGPQLSVGTGTCGFTAIGADFHLAPGSGAVTGVFSSTEDVMDIYTIDTSFSGNTLVLAGFLLLDSLPVGCGEGEISWTANQPITVTADIDGQTYTSTGNTGSLPFSLALTEIFDIEYLIVVEPASSFVPTA
;
A
#
# COMPACT_ATOMS: atom_id res chain seq x y z
N MET A 1 -44.49 47.79 4.78
CA MET A 1 -44.95 49.15 4.39
C MET A 1 -46.19 49.53 5.20
N ARG A 2 -46.08 50.44 6.17
CA ARG A 2 -46.88 51.68 6.30
C ARG A 2 -46.46 52.41 7.58
N ARG A 3 -46.42 53.73 7.44
CA ARG A 3 -45.71 54.72 8.25
C ARG A 3 -46.75 55.64 8.94
N ILE A 4 -46.49 55.96 10.21
CA ILE A 4 -46.49 57.29 10.89
C ILE A 4 -47.82 58.10 11.02
N GLN A 5 -48.12 58.55 12.26
CA GLN A 5 -48.24 59.96 12.77
C GLN A 5 -49.25 60.04 13.93
N SER A 6 -48.81 60.20 15.19
CA SER A 6 -48.40 61.45 15.90
C SER A 6 -49.55 62.44 16.16
N PHE A 7 -50.00 62.45 17.42
CA PHE A 7 -50.88 63.44 18.03
C PHE A 7 -50.05 64.51 18.78
N LEU A 8 -50.43 65.77 18.64
CA LEU A 8 -49.93 66.93 19.39
C LEU A 8 -51.14 67.86 19.56
N ILE A 9 -51.37 68.40 20.77
CA ILE A 9 -52.12 69.63 21.16
C ILE A 9 -52.42 69.52 22.67
N THR A 10 -51.56 70.03 23.56
CA THR A 10 -51.43 71.41 24.14
C THR A 10 -52.05 71.53 25.54
N SER A 11 -51.19 71.92 26.50
CA SER A 11 -51.52 72.44 27.82
C SER A 11 -52.43 73.67 27.78
N PHE A 12 -53.30 73.81 28.78
CA PHE A 12 -53.99 75.06 29.12
C PHE A 12 -53.72 75.41 30.59
N LEU A 13 -53.42 76.68 30.86
CA LEU A 13 -53.29 77.22 32.21
C LEU A 13 -54.06 78.55 32.37
N VAL A 14 -54.99 78.52 33.33
CA VAL A 14 -55.43 79.57 34.29
C VAL A 14 -56.44 80.67 33.91
N ALA A 15 -57.47 80.73 34.78
CA ALA A 15 -58.25 81.85 35.37
C ALA A 15 -59.78 81.71 35.08
N ALA A 16 -60.74 81.83 36.01
CA ALA A 16 -60.78 82.43 37.34
C ALA A 16 -61.99 81.90 38.17
N LEU A 17 -61.95 82.27 39.46
CA LEU A 17 -62.79 81.96 40.64
C LEU A 17 -64.34 82.11 40.58
N ALA A 18 -64.94 81.34 41.51
CA ALA A 18 -66.09 81.61 42.41
C ALA A 18 -67.51 81.12 42.03
N SER A 19 -67.97 80.07 42.70
CA SER A 19 -69.03 80.16 43.74
C SER A 19 -69.25 78.80 44.43
N MET A 20 -69.49 78.84 45.73
CA MET A 20 -69.52 77.71 46.65
C MET A 20 -70.90 77.00 46.66
N GLY A 21 -70.90 75.69 46.89
CA GLY A 21 -72.05 75.01 47.51
C GLY A 21 -72.22 73.54 47.12
N ALA A 22 -71.92 72.66 48.09
CA ALA A 22 -72.16 71.21 48.13
C ALA A 22 -71.04 70.28 47.62
N CYS A 23 -69.98 70.14 48.42
CA CYS A 23 -69.27 68.87 48.50
C CYS A 23 -70.15 67.88 49.28
N THR A 24 -70.76 66.93 48.58
CA THR A 24 -71.08 65.64 49.18
C THR A 24 -69.81 64.80 49.17
N ASP A 25 -69.45 64.31 50.34
CA ASP A 25 -68.37 63.37 50.61
C ASP A 25 -68.59 62.10 49.75
N GLN A 26 -67.95 62.04 48.59
CA GLN A 26 -67.89 60.84 47.76
C GLN A 26 -66.57 60.17 48.11
N THR A 27 -66.64 59.18 49.01
CA THR A 27 -65.53 58.28 49.27
C THR A 27 -65.08 57.69 47.94
N ILE A 28 -63.87 58.02 47.50
CA ILE A 28 -63.18 57.31 46.43
C ILE A 28 -63.03 55.87 46.96
N GLY A 29 -63.82 54.95 46.42
CA GLY A 29 -63.58 53.53 46.66
C GLY A 29 -62.19 53.17 46.17
N THR A 30 -61.44 52.42 46.97
CA THR A 30 -60.18 51.82 46.50
C THR A 30 -60.49 50.95 45.29
N TYR A 31 -59.93 51.30 44.14
CA TYR A 31 -60.00 50.46 42.95
C TYR A 31 -59.30 49.15 43.26
N ASN A 32 -59.96 48.03 42.95
CA ASN A 32 -59.40 46.70 43.10
C ASN A 32 -59.09 46.19 41.70
N SER A 33 -57.81 46.01 41.38
CA SER A 33 -57.42 45.34 40.15
C SER A 33 -57.63 43.82 40.32
N PRO A 34 -57.94 43.09 39.24
CA PRO A 34 -57.96 41.64 39.32
C PRO A 34 -56.53 41.12 39.48
N PRO A 35 -56.34 39.98 40.18
CA PRO A 35 -55.06 39.32 40.27
C PRO A 35 -54.60 38.83 38.88
N GLN A 36 -53.37 38.32 38.78
CA GLN A 36 -52.83 37.71 37.58
C GLN A 36 -52.37 36.28 37.86
N ALA A 37 -52.78 35.33 37.03
CA ALA A 37 -52.31 33.95 37.04
C ALA A 37 -51.40 33.67 35.83
N THR A 38 -50.37 32.83 36.02
CA THR A 38 -49.54 32.32 34.93
C THR A 38 -49.04 30.92 35.27
N ILE A 39 -49.32 29.95 34.41
CA ILE A 39 -48.78 28.59 34.47
C ILE A 39 -47.36 28.62 33.88
N THR A 40 -46.43 28.02 34.61
CA THR A 40 -44.99 27.97 34.26
C THR A 40 -44.50 26.56 33.95
N LEU A 41 -45.20 25.53 34.43
CA LEU A 41 -44.92 24.12 34.16
C LEU A 41 -46.22 23.30 34.22
N PRO A 42 -46.42 22.31 33.32
CA PRO A 42 -45.63 22.00 32.12
C PRO A 42 -45.75 23.10 31.04
N GLY A 43 -45.11 22.91 29.88
CA GLY A 43 -45.32 23.77 28.71
C GLY A 43 -46.61 23.41 27.96
N PRO A 44 -47.10 24.29 27.06
CA PRO A 44 -48.32 24.02 26.31
C PRO A 44 -48.13 22.83 25.36
N ASN A 45 -49.15 21.98 25.27
CA ASN A 45 -49.19 20.74 24.50
C ASN A 45 -48.09 19.74 24.92
N ALA A 46 -47.75 19.71 26.22
CA ALA A 46 -46.82 18.71 26.73
C ALA A 46 -47.45 17.31 26.66
N GLU A 47 -46.78 16.39 26.00
CA GLU A 47 -47.05 14.95 26.09
C GLU A 47 -46.34 14.39 27.33
N ILE A 48 -47.08 13.73 28.21
CA ILE A 48 -46.59 13.27 29.51
C ILE A 48 -46.98 11.81 29.72
N ASP A 49 -45.98 10.96 29.89
CA ASP A 49 -46.14 9.60 30.40
C ASP A 49 -45.45 9.50 31.76
N ALA A 50 -46.21 9.84 32.80
CA ALA A 50 -45.72 9.80 34.17
C ALA A 50 -46.88 9.48 35.12
N THR A 51 -46.59 8.64 36.11
CA THR A 51 -47.55 8.32 37.19
C THR A 51 -47.87 9.52 38.08
N THR A 52 -47.04 10.57 38.04
CA THR A 52 -47.23 11.80 38.80
C THR A 52 -46.86 13.01 37.94
N VAL A 53 -47.80 13.91 37.75
CA VAL A 53 -47.62 15.14 36.97
C VAL A 53 -47.50 16.32 37.92
N SER A 54 -46.48 17.15 37.74
CA SER A 54 -46.26 18.34 38.57
C SER A 54 -46.58 19.60 37.78
N PHE A 55 -47.43 20.43 38.36
CA PHE A 55 -47.84 21.73 37.87
C PHE A 55 -47.20 22.82 38.72
N ALA A 56 -46.81 23.90 38.08
CA ALA A 56 -46.32 25.09 38.77
C ALA A 56 -46.79 26.36 38.08
N GLY A 57 -47.06 27.39 38.86
CA GLY A 57 -47.45 28.71 38.37
C GLY A 57 -47.02 29.84 39.29
N SER A 58 -47.16 31.06 38.79
CA SER A 58 -46.97 32.29 39.55
C SER A 58 -48.26 33.11 39.56
N VAL A 59 -48.58 33.66 40.72
CA VAL A 59 -49.73 34.55 40.92
C VAL A 59 -49.32 35.85 41.59
N GLN A 60 -49.90 36.96 41.16
CA GLN A 60 -49.59 38.28 41.72
C GLN A 60 -50.80 39.20 41.69
N ASP A 61 -50.85 40.12 42.64
CA ASP A 61 -51.83 41.20 42.69
C ASP A 61 -51.13 42.49 43.16
N SER A 62 -51.52 43.65 42.64
CA SER A 62 -50.85 44.91 43.00
C SER A 62 -51.32 45.48 44.34
N GLU A 63 -52.46 45.03 44.85
CA GLU A 63 -53.07 45.52 46.09
C GLU A 63 -52.98 44.53 47.26
N ASP A 64 -52.98 43.22 46.98
CA ASP A 64 -52.94 42.15 47.97
C ASP A 64 -51.57 41.43 47.98
N PRO A 65 -50.95 41.18 49.16
CA PRO A 65 -49.77 40.33 49.25
C PRO A 65 -50.03 38.94 48.65
N SER A 66 -49.07 38.37 47.93
CA SER A 66 -49.26 37.08 47.25
C SER A 66 -49.76 35.98 48.19
N GLU A 67 -49.27 35.91 49.42
CA GLU A 67 -49.66 34.90 50.43
C GLU A 67 -51.13 35.00 50.89
N ASP A 68 -51.80 36.13 50.63
CA ASP A 68 -53.22 36.34 50.94
C ASP A 68 -54.15 35.91 49.78
N LEU A 69 -53.59 35.57 48.62
CA LEU A 69 -54.33 35.10 47.45
C LEU A 69 -54.75 33.63 47.61
N GLN A 70 -55.91 33.26 47.05
CA GLN A 70 -56.37 31.87 47.02
C GLN A 70 -56.13 31.27 45.64
N VAL A 71 -55.36 30.17 45.58
CA VAL A 71 -55.06 29.45 44.35
C VAL A 71 -55.81 28.12 44.30
N ARG A 72 -56.36 27.78 43.13
CA ARG A 72 -56.99 26.50 42.81
C ARG A 72 -56.53 25.98 41.46
N TRP A 73 -56.22 24.70 41.39
CA TRP A 73 -55.87 23.98 40.16
C TRP A 73 -56.98 23.03 39.76
N PHE A 74 -57.42 23.05 38.51
CA PHE A 74 -58.47 22.18 37.99
C PHE A 74 -57.99 21.37 36.78
N ASP A 75 -58.59 20.20 36.58
CA ASP A 75 -58.42 19.35 35.41
C ASP A 75 -59.78 19.08 34.77
N SER A 76 -59.90 19.37 33.47
CA SER A 76 -61.10 19.11 32.68
C SER A 76 -61.54 17.65 32.61
N LEU A 77 -60.61 16.70 32.79
CA LEU A 77 -60.85 15.27 32.69
C LEU A 77 -60.90 14.58 34.07
N ALA A 78 -60.84 15.34 35.16
CA ALA A 78 -61.03 14.80 36.50
C ALA A 78 -62.44 14.20 36.66
N ALA A 79 -62.60 13.26 37.61
CA ALA A 79 -63.89 12.63 37.90
C ALA A 79 -64.99 13.66 38.27
N ASP A 80 -64.58 14.78 38.86
CA ASP A 80 -65.42 15.97 39.04
C ASP A 80 -64.60 17.22 38.67
N PRO A 81 -64.76 17.79 37.46
CA PRO A 81 -64.01 18.97 37.01
C PRO A 81 -64.29 20.25 37.81
N THR A 82 -65.28 20.23 38.71
CA THR A 82 -65.61 21.39 39.57
C THR A 82 -64.86 21.39 40.89
N VAL A 83 -64.16 20.29 41.21
CA VAL A 83 -63.36 20.16 42.43
C VAL A 83 -61.90 20.41 42.07
N PRO A 84 -61.20 21.33 42.76
CA PRO A 84 -59.80 21.57 42.48
C PRO A 84 -58.95 20.36 42.89
N MET A 85 -57.99 19.99 42.04
CA MET A 85 -56.97 18.98 42.32
C MET A 85 -56.10 19.40 43.51
N CYS A 86 -55.79 20.70 43.58
CA CYS A 86 -55.06 21.34 44.65
C CYS A 86 -55.67 22.71 44.96
N GLU A 87 -55.75 23.05 46.24
CA GLU A 87 -56.19 24.37 46.71
C GLU A 87 -55.27 24.83 47.86
N GLY A 88 -54.86 26.10 47.85
CA GLY A 88 -54.00 26.66 48.89
C GLY A 88 -53.56 28.10 48.59
N ALA A 89 -52.91 28.72 49.58
CA ALA A 89 -52.22 29.98 49.37
C ALA A 89 -50.88 29.74 48.65
N PRO A 90 -50.44 30.63 47.74
CA PRO A 90 -49.10 30.56 47.18
C PRO A 90 -48.06 30.99 48.22
N ASP A 91 -46.77 30.84 47.91
CA ASP A 91 -45.71 31.35 48.78
C ASP A 91 -45.58 32.89 48.72
N ALA A 92 -44.70 33.46 49.55
CA ALA A 92 -44.47 34.90 49.63
C ALA A 92 -43.94 35.54 48.32
N SER A 93 -43.50 34.72 47.34
CA SER A 93 -43.11 35.17 46.00
C SER A 93 -44.23 35.03 44.97
N GLY A 94 -45.39 34.48 45.36
CA GLY A 94 -46.50 34.18 44.47
C GLY A 94 -46.38 32.84 43.75
N TYR A 95 -45.43 31.98 44.12
CA TYR A 95 -45.26 30.69 43.49
C TYR A 95 -46.21 29.65 44.09
N THR A 96 -46.79 28.81 43.23
CA THR A 96 -47.74 27.75 43.60
C THR A 96 -47.48 26.49 42.80
N THR A 97 -47.68 25.33 43.42
CA THR A 97 -47.45 24.02 42.83
C THR A 97 -48.62 23.08 43.11
N CYS A 98 -48.89 22.17 42.18
CA CYS A 98 -49.84 21.08 42.35
C CYS A 98 -49.24 19.78 41.82
N SER A 99 -49.38 18.68 42.55
CA SER A 99 -48.98 17.35 42.08
C SER A 99 -50.20 16.48 41.93
N ALA A 100 -50.42 15.98 40.72
CA ALA A 100 -51.51 15.08 40.38
C ALA A 100 -50.97 13.67 40.18
N VAL A 101 -51.72 12.68 40.64
CA VAL A 101 -51.42 11.26 40.46
C VAL A 101 -52.54 10.60 39.68
N ASP A 102 -52.22 9.56 38.92
CA ASP A 102 -53.19 8.72 38.21
C ASP A 102 -54.18 9.53 37.33
N MET A 103 -53.67 10.54 36.63
CA MET A 103 -54.47 11.28 35.64
C MET A 103 -54.93 10.32 34.54
N ALA A 104 -56.18 10.45 34.10
CA ALA A 104 -56.70 9.62 33.01
C ALA A 104 -55.91 9.85 31.71
N THR A 105 -55.83 8.86 30.82
CA THR A 105 -55.21 9.09 29.50
C THR A 105 -56.06 9.99 28.62
N GLY A 106 -55.44 10.86 27.85
CA GLY A 106 -56.11 11.76 26.89
C GLY A 106 -55.67 13.22 27.03
N THR A 107 -56.37 14.12 26.35
CA THR A 107 -56.10 15.56 26.38
C THR A 107 -56.76 16.21 27.59
N HIS A 108 -55.97 16.90 28.41
CA HIS A 108 -56.42 17.67 29.58
C HIS A 108 -56.25 19.17 29.35
N LEU A 109 -57.26 19.94 29.74
CA LEU A 109 -57.14 21.37 29.95
C LEU A 109 -56.98 21.64 31.45
N ILE A 110 -55.77 22.07 31.83
CA ILE A 110 -55.43 22.41 33.21
C ILE A 110 -55.64 23.90 33.43
N THR A 111 -56.42 24.25 34.45
CA THR A 111 -56.73 25.65 34.79
C THR A 111 -56.14 26.02 36.13
N LEU A 112 -55.32 27.06 36.16
CA LEU A 112 -54.87 27.75 37.36
C LEU A 112 -55.79 28.95 37.60
N GLN A 113 -56.58 28.91 38.67
CA GLN A 113 -57.44 30.00 39.10
C GLN A 113 -56.86 30.67 40.35
N VAL A 114 -56.83 32.01 40.36
CA VAL A 114 -56.48 32.81 41.54
C VAL A 114 -57.60 33.78 41.88
N VAL A 115 -57.88 33.94 43.18
CA VAL A 115 -58.88 34.89 43.70
C VAL A 115 -58.23 35.80 44.74
N ASP A 116 -58.44 37.11 44.61
CA ASP A 116 -57.97 38.12 45.55
C ASP A 116 -58.83 38.21 46.83
N THR A 117 -58.41 39.01 47.82
CA THR A 117 -59.11 39.11 49.12
C THR A 117 -60.48 39.80 49.04
N LYS A 118 -60.77 40.49 47.92
CA LYS A 118 -62.02 41.22 47.65
C LYS A 118 -62.91 40.49 46.66
N GLY A 119 -62.50 39.32 46.18
CA GLY A 119 -63.26 38.39 45.35
C GLY A 119 -63.11 38.56 43.84
N SER A 120 -62.16 39.36 43.34
CA SER A 120 -61.84 39.31 41.89
C SER A 120 -60.97 38.10 41.59
N SER A 121 -61.07 37.59 40.36
CA SER A 121 -60.35 36.39 39.95
C SER A 121 -59.70 36.55 38.59
N ASP A 122 -58.65 35.77 38.36
CA ASP A 122 -58.03 35.56 37.06
C ASP A 122 -57.68 34.08 36.88
N GLU A 123 -57.56 33.66 35.62
CA GLU A 123 -57.30 32.27 35.26
C GLU A 123 -56.28 32.19 34.14
N ASP A 124 -55.41 31.20 34.22
CA ASP A 124 -54.57 30.76 33.11
C ASP A 124 -54.81 29.28 32.81
N ASN A 125 -54.66 28.89 31.54
CA ASN A 125 -54.97 27.55 31.08
C ASN A 125 -53.88 26.97 30.19
N ILE A 126 -53.66 25.67 30.33
CA ILE A 126 -52.70 24.93 29.51
C ILE A 126 -53.29 23.59 29.08
N GLU A 127 -53.08 23.24 27.81
CA GLU A 127 -53.44 21.93 27.28
C GLU A 127 -52.24 20.99 27.42
N ILE A 128 -52.46 19.77 27.93
CA ILE A 128 -51.48 18.69 28.01
C ILE A 128 -52.11 17.40 27.52
N GLU A 129 -51.29 16.43 27.13
CA GLU A 129 -51.74 15.09 26.73
C GLU A 129 -51.09 14.04 27.61
N ILE A 130 -51.91 13.25 28.32
CA ILE A 130 -51.45 12.10 29.08
C ILE A 130 -51.50 10.86 28.17
N VAL A 131 -50.33 10.31 27.87
CA VAL A 131 -50.17 9.14 26.99
C VAL A 131 -49.57 7.96 27.76
N ILE A 132 -49.83 6.74 27.28
CA ILE A 132 -49.11 5.54 27.73
C ILE A 132 -48.03 5.26 26.69
N ILE A 133 -46.75 5.33 27.06
CA ILE A 133 -45.63 4.94 26.21
C ILE A 133 -45.24 3.52 26.62
N SER A 134 -45.75 2.53 25.88
CA SER A 134 -45.39 1.12 26.05
C SER A 134 -44.16 0.80 25.21
N ASN A 135 -43.18 0.10 25.76
CA ASN A 135 -42.02 -0.35 25.00
C ASN A 135 -42.32 -1.69 24.31
N PRO A 136 -41.82 -1.93 23.07
CA PRO A 136 -41.97 -3.23 22.45
C PRO A 136 -41.27 -4.31 23.27
N PRO A 137 -41.79 -5.56 23.28
CA PRO A 137 -41.07 -6.69 23.86
C PRO A 137 -39.64 -6.81 23.35
N LEU A 138 -38.70 -7.15 24.23
CA LEU A 138 -37.36 -7.60 23.84
C LEU A 138 -37.48 -9.05 23.37
N VAL A 139 -36.89 -9.34 22.21
CA VAL A 139 -36.88 -10.66 21.58
C VAL A 139 -35.44 -11.00 21.21
N ASP A 140 -35.02 -12.24 21.48
CA ASP A 140 -33.68 -12.74 21.19
C ASP A 140 -33.76 -14.20 20.73
N ILE A 141 -33.31 -14.50 19.51
CA ILE A 141 -33.22 -15.86 18.98
C ILE A 141 -31.91 -16.49 19.46
N THR A 142 -32.02 -17.52 20.30
CA THR A 142 -30.86 -18.25 20.84
C THR A 142 -30.43 -19.42 19.98
N ALA A 143 -31.32 -19.95 19.13
CA ALA A 143 -31.01 -20.92 18.08
C ALA A 143 -32.08 -20.89 16.97
N PRO A 144 -31.73 -21.14 15.70
CA PRO A 144 -30.40 -21.49 15.19
C PRO A 144 -29.42 -20.31 15.15
N ALA A 145 -28.12 -20.61 15.12
CA ALA A 145 -27.09 -19.57 14.98
C ALA A 145 -27.14 -18.97 13.56
N SER A 146 -26.95 -17.65 13.46
CA SER A 146 -27.00 -16.96 12.18
C SER A 146 -25.88 -17.44 11.24
N GLY A 147 -26.24 -17.71 9.99
CA GLY A 147 -25.35 -18.24 8.95
C GLY A 147 -25.12 -19.75 9.00
N SER A 148 -25.86 -20.49 9.83
CA SER A 148 -25.74 -21.96 9.86
C SER A 148 -26.26 -22.59 8.57
N THR A 149 -25.54 -23.60 8.09
CA THR A 149 -25.96 -24.48 6.98
C THR A 149 -26.47 -25.80 7.54
N TYR A 150 -27.60 -26.26 7.00
CA TYR A 150 -28.23 -27.55 7.27
C TYR A 150 -28.49 -28.26 5.94
N TYR A 151 -28.91 -29.52 6.01
CA TYR A 151 -29.24 -30.36 4.85
C TYR A 151 -30.68 -30.88 4.94
N PRO A 152 -31.27 -31.39 3.84
CA PRO A 152 -32.58 -32.04 3.87
C PRO A 152 -32.68 -33.05 5.02
N ASP A 153 -33.85 -33.09 5.67
CA ASP A 153 -34.17 -33.92 6.83
C ASP A 153 -33.43 -33.58 8.14
N ASP A 154 -32.48 -32.63 8.15
CA ASP A 154 -31.90 -32.13 9.40
C ASP A 154 -32.98 -31.52 10.29
N ILE A 155 -33.04 -31.99 11.53
CA ILE A 155 -33.94 -31.43 12.53
C ILE A 155 -33.31 -30.18 13.16
N ILE A 156 -33.77 -29.01 12.72
CA ILE A 156 -33.31 -27.72 13.22
C ILE A 156 -34.02 -27.37 14.52
N ASN A 157 -33.25 -27.02 15.54
CA ASN A 157 -33.78 -26.56 16.82
C ASN A 157 -33.95 -25.03 16.81
N PHE A 158 -35.17 -24.58 17.07
CA PHE A 158 -35.53 -23.18 17.22
C PHE A 158 -35.73 -22.87 18.70
N SER A 159 -35.06 -21.84 19.20
CA SER A 159 -35.24 -21.36 20.57
C SER A 159 -35.03 -19.87 20.65
N GLY A 160 -35.79 -19.21 21.53
CA GLY A 160 -35.65 -17.78 21.77
C GLY A 160 -36.14 -17.37 23.14
N GLN A 161 -35.69 -16.20 23.57
CA GLN A 161 -36.09 -15.52 24.79
C GLN A 161 -36.94 -14.30 24.43
N VAL A 162 -38.04 -14.11 25.16
CA VAL A 162 -38.89 -12.93 25.04
C VAL A 162 -39.10 -12.32 26.42
N GLN A 163 -38.97 -11.01 26.51
CA GLN A 163 -39.16 -10.27 27.74
C GLN A 163 -40.02 -9.03 27.45
N ASN A 164 -41.10 -8.85 28.20
CA ASN A 164 -41.82 -7.59 28.16
C ASN A 164 -40.90 -6.47 28.72
N ALA A 165 -40.65 -5.43 27.92
CA ALA A 165 -39.75 -4.35 28.27
C ALA A 165 -40.22 -3.53 29.49
N ASP A 166 -41.52 -3.56 29.78
CA ASP A 166 -42.14 -2.91 30.94
C ASP A 166 -42.29 -3.86 32.14
N GLY A 167 -41.85 -5.12 32.01
CA GLY A 167 -41.65 -6.08 33.10
C GLY A 167 -42.90 -6.69 33.74
N THR A 168 -44.08 -6.47 33.15
CA THR A 168 -45.37 -6.86 33.74
C THR A 168 -45.95 -8.17 33.19
N GLU A 169 -45.46 -8.64 32.04
CA GLU A 169 -46.02 -9.79 31.31
C GLU A 169 -44.93 -10.83 31.02
N LEU A 170 -45.10 -12.04 31.57
CA LEU A 170 -44.13 -13.14 31.44
C LEU A 170 -44.52 -14.18 30.38
N SER A 171 -45.72 -14.11 29.83
CA SER A 171 -46.23 -15.06 28.83
C SER A 171 -46.82 -14.31 27.65
N LEU A 172 -45.95 -13.95 26.72
CA LEU A 172 -46.32 -13.21 25.52
C LEU A 172 -46.71 -14.20 24.40
N PRO A 173 -47.74 -13.91 23.59
CA PRO A 173 -47.97 -14.61 22.34
C PRO A 173 -46.78 -14.40 21.39
N VAL A 174 -46.28 -15.50 20.84
CA VAL A 174 -45.16 -15.53 19.90
C VAL A 174 -45.53 -16.20 18.59
N VAL A 175 -44.95 -15.68 17.50
CA VAL A 175 -45.03 -16.23 16.16
C VAL A 175 -43.62 -16.42 15.63
N TRP A 176 -43.33 -17.62 15.13
CA TRP A 176 -42.13 -17.90 14.38
C TRP A 176 -42.49 -18.00 12.91
N ARG A 177 -41.74 -17.30 12.06
CA ARG A 177 -41.97 -17.21 10.64
C ARG A 177 -40.65 -17.34 9.88
N THR A 178 -40.70 -17.88 8.67
CA THR A 178 -39.59 -17.81 7.73
C THR A 178 -40.01 -17.03 6.50
N ASP A 179 -39.15 -16.12 6.05
CA ASP A 179 -39.12 -15.70 4.65
C ASP A 179 -38.17 -16.65 3.93
N TYR A 180 -38.75 -17.60 3.22
CA TYR A 180 -38.07 -18.67 2.48
C TYR A 180 -37.84 -18.22 1.04
N THR A 181 -36.62 -18.42 0.54
CA THR A 181 -36.26 -18.28 -0.87
C THR A 181 -35.74 -19.63 -1.34
N ASP A 182 -36.43 -20.27 -2.29
CA ASP A 182 -35.96 -21.54 -2.87
C ASP A 182 -34.72 -21.34 -3.77
N PRO A 183 -34.03 -22.41 -4.18
CA PRO A 183 -32.88 -22.32 -5.09
C PRO A 183 -33.20 -21.66 -6.45
N GLU A 184 -34.46 -21.68 -6.88
CA GLU A 184 -34.94 -21.05 -8.12
C GLU A 184 -35.29 -19.55 -7.93
N GLY A 185 -35.20 -19.02 -6.70
CA GLY A 185 -35.46 -17.63 -6.35
C GLY A 185 -36.92 -17.29 -6.05
N LEU A 186 -37.81 -18.29 -5.94
CA LEU A 186 -39.18 -18.10 -5.48
C LEU A 186 -39.20 -17.80 -3.99
N GLN A 187 -39.91 -16.74 -3.62
CA GLN A 187 -40.05 -16.33 -2.23
C GLN A 187 -41.42 -16.69 -1.66
N LEU A 188 -41.43 -17.33 -0.50
CA LEU A 188 -42.64 -17.64 0.27
C LEU A 188 -42.45 -17.25 1.73
N GLN A 189 -43.54 -16.82 2.35
CA GLN A 189 -43.58 -16.55 3.78
C GLN A 189 -44.38 -17.66 4.46
N ILE A 190 -43.78 -18.34 5.43
CA ILE A 190 -44.35 -19.52 6.07
C ILE A 190 -44.31 -19.34 7.58
N ASP A 191 -45.45 -19.46 8.25
CA ASP A 191 -45.51 -19.51 9.71
C ASP A 191 -45.00 -20.88 10.17
N LEU A 192 -43.86 -20.86 10.84
CA LEU A 192 -43.19 -22.03 11.38
C LEU A 192 -43.86 -22.51 12.67
N LEU A 193 -44.34 -21.57 13.48
CA LEU A 193 -45.11 -21.83 14.68
C LEU A 193 -45.99 -20.61 14.92
N ASP A 194 -47.30 -20.81 14.98
CA ASP A 194 -48.27 -19.72 15.18
C ASP A 194 -49.01 -19.87 16.50
N ASN A 195 -49.32 -18.72 17.11
CA ASN A 195 -50.22 -18.57 18.25
C ASN A 195 -49.86 -19.40 19.49
N MET A 196 -48.56 -19.55 19.76
CA MET A 196 -48.05 -20.16 20.98
C MET A 196 -47.72 -19.10 22.02
N LEU A 197 -47.85 -19.42 23.30
CA LEU A 197 -47.38 -18.56 24.38
C LEU A 197 -45.94 -18.94 24.73
N ALA A 198 -45.08 -17.95 24.92
CA ALA A 198 -43.84 -18.16 25.65
C ALA A 198 -44.16 -18.69 27.05
N ASP A 199 -43.29 -19.57 27.57
CA ASP A 199 -43.49 -20.15 28.89
C ASP A 199 -43.37 -19.10 30.01
N GLY A 200 -43.60 -19.49 31.27
CA GLY A 200 -43.52 -18.57 32.40
C GLY A 200 -42.13 -17.98 32.68
N THR A 201 -41.11 -18.36 31.90
CA THR A 201 -39.76 -17.81 31.94
C THR A 201 -39.43 -16.92 30.74
N GLY A 202 -40.37 -16.76 29.80
CA GLY A 202 -40.14 -16.05 28.53
C GLY A 202 -39.47 -16.91 27.46
N THR A 203 -39.42 -18.24 27.62
CA THR A 203 -38.78 -19.13 26.64
C THR A 203 -39.79 -19.65 25.62
N THR A 204 -39.39 -19.72 24.36
CA THR A 204 -40.11 -20.44 23.29
C THR A 204 -39.14 -21.38 22.57
N ALA A 205 -39.56 -22.61 22.28
CA ALA A 205 -38.73 -23.58 21.58
C ALA A 205 -39.55 -24.64 20.84
N PHE A 206 -39.06 -25.06 19.68
CA PHE A 206 -39.58 -26.18 18.89
C PHE A 206 -38.47 -26.72 17.97
N ALA A 207 -38.71 -27.84 17.30
CA ALA A 207 -37.78 -28.38 16.32
C ALA A 207 -38.54 -28.84 15.07
N ARG A 208 -37.96 -28.60 13.89
CA ARG A 208 -38.49 -29.04 12.61
C ARG A 208 -37.40 -29.00 11.54
N ASP A 209 -37.55 -29.85 10.54
CA ASP A 209 -36.92 -29.72 9.23
C ASP A 209 -37.43 -28.48 8.45
N LEU A 210 -36.62 -28.04 7.49
CA LEU A 210 -36.93 -26.99 6.54
C LEU A 210 -36.57 -27.47 5.12
N PRO A 211 -37.30 -27.06 4.07
CA PRO A 211 -36.95 -27.37 2.68
C PRO A 211 -35.63 -26.69 2.27
N ALA A 212 -34.98 -27.19 1.22
CA ALA A 212 -33.76 -26.59 0.68
C ALA A 212 -33.98 -25.15 0.20
N GLY A 213 -33.07 -24.24 0.54
CA GLY A 213 -33.14 -22.83 0.22
C GLY A 213 -32.63 -21.94 1.36
N VAL A 214 -32.78 -20.63 1.18
CA VAL A 214 -32.39 -19.62 2.16
C VAL A 214 -33.59 -19.22 3.00
N HIS A 215 -33.42 -19.20 4.32
CA HIS A 215 -34.46 -18.89 5.28
C HIS A 215 -34.06 -17.71 6.17
N ILE A 216 -34.88 -16.66 6.18
CA ILE A 216 -34.82 -15.60 7.18
C ILE A 216 -35.87 -15.92 8.24
N ILE A 217 -35.41 -16.46 9.37
CA ILE A 217 -36.24 -16.84 10.51
C ILE A 217 -36.50 -15.61 11.36
N THR A 218 -37.77 -15.24 11.53
CA THR A 218 -38.20 -14.14 12.38
C THR A 218 -39.01 -14.68 13.55
N LEU A 219 -38.60 -14.32 14.77
CA LEU A 219 -39.39 -14.48 15.98
C LEU A 219 -40.06 -13.15 16.29
N THR A 220 -41.37 -13.18 16.50
CA THR A 220 -42.19 -12.01 16.83
C THR A 220 -42.91 -12.26 18.14
N ALA A 221 -42.89 -11.28 19.05
CA ALA A 221 -43.65 -11.29 20.29
C ALA A 221 -44.54 -10.05 20.37
N THR A 222 -45.79 -10.22 20.79
CA THR A 222 -46.77 -9.13 20.89
C THR A 222 -47.20 -8.96 22.34
N ASP A 223 -47.15 -7.75 22.88
CA ASP A 223 -47.66 -7.47 24.23
C ASP A 223 -49.19 -7.36 24.29
N SER A 224 -49.73 -7.28 25.51
CA SER A 224 -51.17 -7.08 25.75
C SER A 224 -51.77 -5.79 25.16
N LEU A 225 -50.94 -4.81 24.81
CA LEU A 225 -51.34 -3.56 24.14
C LEU A 225 -51.25 -3.65 22.62
N GLY A 226 -50.73 -4.76 22.08
CA GLY A 226 -50.57 -5.01 20.66
C GLY A 226 -49.25 -4.48 20.07
N ILE A 227 -48.31 -4.04 20.91
CA ILE A 227 -46.99 -3.61 20.46
C ILE A 227 -46.12 -4.83 20.21
N VAL A 228 -45.36 -4.78 19.13
CA VAL A 228 -44.63 -5.92 18.60
C VAL A 228 -43.12 -5.72 18.74
N GLY A 229 -42.46 -6.71 19.32
CA GLY A 229 -41.01 -6.89 19.31
C GLY A 229 -40.63 -8.05 18.40
N GLN A 230 -39.46 -7.99 17.78
CA GLN A 230 -38.99 -9.05 16.89
C GLN A 230 -37.47 -9.16 16.86
N ASP A 231 -37.01 -10.34 16.49
CA ASP A 231 -35.61 -10.64 16.16
C ASP A 231 -35.57 -11.59 14.96
N SER A 232 -34.46 -11.59 14.22
CA SER A 232 -34.31 -12.40 13.01
C SER A 232 -32.91 -12.99 12.85
N THR A 233 -32.85 -14.22 12.34
CA THR A 233 -31.61 -14.93 12.02
C THR A 233 -31.72 -15.59 10.64
N THR A 234 -30.60 -15.76 9.95
CA THR A 234 -30.57 -16.40 8.63
C THR A 234 -29.99 -17.81 8.74
N VAL A 235 -30.61 -18.78 8.07
CA VAL A 235 -30.05 -20.12 7.88
C VAL A 235 -30.20 -20.54 6.43
N THR A 236 -29.33 -21.44 5.99
CA THR A 236 -29.37 -22.03 4.64
C THR A 236 -29.57 -23.52 4.77
N VAL A 237 -30.49 -24.10 4.01
CA VAL A 237 -30.60 -25.54 3.83
C VAL A 237 -30.08 -25.85 2.42
N SER A 238 -28.91 -26.47 2.32
CA SER A 238 -28.31 -26.86 1.04
C SER A 238 -28.87 -28.20 0.61
N ASP A 239 -29.22 -28.38 -0.67
CA ASP A 239 -29.72 -29.67 -1.17
C ASP A 239 -28.76 -30.83 -0.89
N TYR A 240 -27.45 -30.54 -0.93
CA TYR A 240 -26.40 -31.52 -0.71
C TYR A 240 -25.28 -30.99 0.21
N PRO A 241 -24.65 -31.87 1.00
CA PRO A 241 -23.33 -31.69 1.58
C PRO A 241 -22.28 -31.22 0.54
N PRO A 242 -21.28 -30.42 0.97
CA PRO A 242 -20.10 -30.16 0.15
C PRO A 242 -19.46 -31.48 -0.30
N GLY A 243 -18.96 -31.53 -1.53
CA GLY A 243 -18.27 -32.71 -2.07
C GLY A 243 -19.17 -33.78 -2.69
N GLN A 244 -20.50 -33.62 -2.65
CA GLN A 244 -21.46 -34.56 -3.23
C GLN A 244 -22.01 -34.14 -4.59
N LEU A 245 -21.55 -33.04 -5.17
CA LEU A 245 -21.98 -32.59 -6.49
C LEU A 245 -20.94 -33.04 -7.51
N ASP A 246 -21.38 -33.63 -8.62
CA ASP A 246 -20.57 -33.84 -9.82
C ASP A 246 -20.79 -32.62 -10.72
N LEU A 247 -19.83 -31.69 -10.71
CA LEU A 247 -19.96 -30.39 -11.34
C LEU A 247 -19.60 -30.42 -12.84
N ASP A 248 -18.67 -31.26 -13.25
CA ASP A 248 -18.21 -31.37 -14.65
C ASP A 248 -18.84 -32.54 -15.43
N ASN A 249 -19.58 -33.40 -14.74
CA ASN A 249 -20.35 -34.54 -15.25
C ASN A 249 -19.50 -35.69 -15.77
N ASP A 250 -18.38 -35.99 -15.13
CA ASP A 250 -17.54 -37.14 -15.46
C ASP A 250 -17.91 -38.42 -14.68
N GLY A 251 -18.84 -38.31 -13.74
CA GLY A 251 -19.32 -39.40 -12.89
C GLY A 251 -18.60 -39.51 -11.55
N PHE A 252 -17.80 -38.52 -11.16
CA PHE A 252 -17.14 -38.43 -9.87
C PHE A 252 -17.53 -37.13 -9.14
N CYS A 253 -17.55 -37.19 -7.82
CA CYS A 253 -17.65 -36.01 -6.97
C CYS A 253 -16.47 -36.01 -5.99
N PRO A 254 -16.14 -34.89 -5.34
CA PRO A 254 -15.01 -34.85 -4.41
C PRO A 254 -15.05 -35.90 -3.30
N ASP A 255 -16.25 -36.31 -2.87
CA ASP A 255 -16.43 -37.32 -1.82
C ASP A 255 -16.87 -38.71 -2.35
N GLY A 256 -16.96 -38.94 -3.67
CA GLY A 256 -17.42 -40.23 -4.18
C GLY A 256 -17.59 -40.38 -5.69
N ILE A 257 -18.45 -41.33 -6.09
CA ILE A 257 -18.71 -41.70 -7.49
C ILE A 257 -20.22 -41.58 -7.78
N ASP A 258 -20.62 -40.75 -8.74
CA ASP A 258 -22.00 -40.64 -9.23
C ASP A 258 -22.34 -41.86 -10.13
N ALA A 259 -22.51 -43.01 -9.48
CA ALA A 259 -22.73 -44.29 -10.16
C ALA A 259 -24.06 -44.37 -10.90
N ASN A 260 -25.01 -43.51 -10.54
CA ASN A 260 -26.35 -43.48 -11.10
C ASN A 260 -26.54 -42.35 -12.14
N ASN A 261 -25.55 -41.46 -12.25
CA ASN A 261 -25.40 -40.37 -13.21
C ASN A 261 -26.52 -39.31 -13.08
N ASP A 262 -26.98 -39.04 -11.84
CA ASP A 262 -27.98 -38.01 -11.56
C ASP A 262 -27.39 -36.65 -11.17
N GLY A 263 -26.06 -36.53 -11.20
CA GLY A 263 -25.25 -35.36 -10.92
C GLY A 263 -24.80 -35.25 -9.46
N HIS A 264 -25.07 -36.25 -8.63
CA HIS A 264 -24.77 -36.19 -7.20
C HIS A 264 -24.29 -37.54 -6.64
N CYS A 265 -23.37 -37.49 -5.69
CA CYS A 265 -22.91 -38.65 -4.94
C CYS A 265 -23.68 -38.76 -3.63
N ASP A 266 -24.53 -39.78 -3.49
CA ASP A 266 -25.26 -40.01 -2.25
C ASP A 266 -24.40 -40.68 -1.15
N ASP A 267 -24.94 -40.78 0.08
CA ASP A 267 -24.26 -41.43 1.21
C ASP A 267 -23.84 -42.89 0.95
N THR A 268 -24.38 -43.55 -0.08
CA THR A 268 -24.05 -44.91 -0.49
C THR A 268 -23.03 -44.99 -1.62
N GLU A 269 -22.67 -43.84 -2.20
CA GLU A 269 -21.75 -43.62 -3.31
C GLU A 269 -20.41 -42.99 -2.89
N LEU A 270 -20.20 -42.81 -1.59
CA LEU A 270 -18.97 -42.26 -1.04
C LEU A 270 -17.76 -43.18 -1.29
N ASP A 271 -16.71 -42.63 -1.89
CA ASP A 271 -15.43 -43.29 -2.17
C ASP A 271 -14.30 -42.43 -1.61
N PRO A 272 -13.37 -42.99 -0.81
CA PRO A 272 -12.22 -42.23 -0.32
C PRO A 272 -11.30 -41.70 -1.42
N ASN A 273 -11.36 -42.26 -2.63
CA ASN A 273 -10.68 -41.75 -3.81
C ASN A 273 -11.72 -41.00 -4.67
N GLY A 274 -12.25 -39.90 -4.14
CA GLY A 274 -13.15 -39.02 -4.87
C GLY A 274 -12.41 -38.11 -5.85
N ASP A 275 -13.16 -37.26 -6.55
CA ASP A 275 -12.64 -36.32 -7.52
C ASP A 275 -11.73 -35.25 -6.90
N CYS A 276 -10.47 -35.22 -7.33
CA CYS A 276 -9.50 -34.22 -6.89
C CYS A 276 -9.67 -32.86 -7.61
N ASN A 277 -10.40 -32.80 -8.73
CA ASN A 277 -10.79 -31.57 -9.40
C ASN A 277 -12.16 -31.67 -10.11
N ASP A 278 -13.20 -31.49 -9.31
CA ASP A 278 -14.62 -31.38 -9.69
C ASP A 278 -14.97 -30.15 -10.56
N ASN A 279 -14.06 -29.64 -11.37
CA ASN A 279 -14.36 -28.69 -12.43
C ASN A 279 -13.70 -29.07 -13.76
N ASP A 280 -12.97 -30.18 -13.80
CA ASP A 280 -12.27 -30.68 -14.97
C ASP A 280 -12.44 -32.20 -15.13
N SER A 281 -13.35 -32.57 -16.02
CA SER A 281 -13.69 -33.97 -16.37
C SER A 281 -12.53 -34.84 -16.90
N ALA A 282 -11.32 -34.28 -17.02
CA ALA A 282 -10.10 -35.00 -17.34
C ALA A 282 -9.28 -35.40 -16.10
N ILE A 283 -9.61 -34.85 -14.93
CA ILE A 283 -8.92 -35.06 -13.67
C ILE A 283 -9.90 -35.73 -12.71
N HIS A 284 -9.81 -37.05 -12.60
CA HIS A 284 -10.71 -37.85 -11.79
C HIS A 284 -10.12 -39.23 -11.51
N PRO A 285 -10.65 -39.97 -10.51
CA PRO A 285 -10.23 -41.34 -10.24
C PRO A 285 -10.20 -42.23 -11.49
N ASN A 286 -9.07 -42.90 -11.72
CA ASN A 286 -8.82 -43.76 -12.90
C ASN A 286 -8.72 -43.02 -14.25
N ALA A 287 -8.57 -41.70 -14.28
CA ALA A 287 -8.16 -41.03 -15.50
C ALA A 287 -6.79 -41.54 -15.98
N GLN A 288 -6.45 -41.24 -17.22
CA GLN A 288 -5.11 -41.55 -17.70
C GLN A 288 -4.18 -40.43 -17.28
N GLU A 289 -3.11 -40.77 -16.58
CA GLU A 289 -2.06 -39.80 -16.28
C GLU A 289 -1.42 -39.27 -17.57
N ILE A 290 -1.25 -37.95 -17.61
CA ILE A 290 -0.56 -37.21 -18.65
C ILE A 290 0.59 -36.43 -18.00
N CYS A 291 1.63 -36.12 -18.78
CA CYS A 291 2.81 -35.44 -18.28
C CYS A 291 2.54 -33.92 -18.24
N ASP A 292 1.88 -33.45 -17.20
CA ASP A 292 1.54 -32.03 -17.02
C ASP A 292 1.73 -31.51 -15.58
N GLY A 293 2.24 -32.34 -14.68
CA GLY A 293 2.51 -32.04 -13.28
C GLY A 293 1.25 -31.98 -12.41
N ILE A 294 0.14 -32.52 -12.89
CA ILE A 294 -1.14 -32.61 -12.18
C ILE A 294 -1.49 -34.08 -12.04
N ASP A 295 -1.95 -34.47 -10.83
CA ASP A 295 -2.46 -35.81 -10.57
C ASP A 295 -3.80 -35.96 -11.30
N ASN A 296 -3.78 -36.42 -12.54
CA ASN A 296 -5.00 -36.51 -13.34
C ASN A 296 -5.88 -37.67 -12.85
N ASN A 297 -5.29 -38.72 -12.30
CA ASN A 297 -6.00 -39.92 -11.92
C ASN A 297 -6.41 -39.97 -10.43
N CYS A 298 -6.08 -38.93 -9.67
CA CYS A 298 -6.45 -38.70 -8.26
C CYS A 298 -6.06 -39.86 -7.33
N ASP A 299 -4.88 -40.46 -7.53
CA ASP A 299 -4.36 -41.53 -6.67
C ASP A 299 -3.35 -41.05 -5.63
N ASP A 300 -3.15 -39.73 -5.54
CA ASP A 300 -2.15 -39.04 -4.71
C ASP A 300 -0.70 -39.45 -5.07
N LEU A 301 -0.45 -40.00 -6.26
CA LEU A 301 0.87 -40.42 -6.74
C LEU A 301 1.39 -39.54 -7.88
N LEU A 302 1.76 -38.31 -7.54
CA LEU A 302 2.65 -37.47 -8.36
C LEU A 302 4.10 -38.01 -8.32
N GLY A 303 4.34 -39.21 -8.86
CA GLY A 303 5.65 -39.89 -8.91
C GLY A 303 6.01 -40.78 -7.70
N ASP A 304 6.84 -41.81 -7.97
CA ASP A 304 7.31 -42.98 -7.18
C ASP A 304 6.55 -44.32 -7.33
N GLY A 305 5.35 -44.30 -7.92
CA GLY A 305 4.50 -45.49 -8.04
C GLY A 305 3.78 -45.68 -9.38
N GLU A 306 3.54 -44.61 -10.14
CA GLU A 306 2.87 -44.68 -11.43
C GLU A 306 3.83 -45.13 -12.54
N ALA A 307 3.39 -46.09 -13.36
CA ALA A 307 4.27 -46.76 -14.29
C ALA A 307 4.58 -45.91 -15.53
N THR A 308 3.70 -44.96 -15.87
CA THR A 308 3.80 -44.04 -17.01
C THR A 308 2.64 -43.03 -17.00
N PRO A 309 2.87 -41.72 -17.23
CA PRO A 309 4.17 -41.03 -17.32
C PRO A 309 4.81 -40.80 -15.94
N ASP A 310 6.13 -40.80 -15.84
CA ASP A 310 6.85 -40.47 -14.59
C ASP A 310 7.10 -38.95 -14.55
N GLU A 311 6.37 -38.27 -13.65
CA GLU A 311 6.42 -36.81 -13.48
C GLU A 311 7.50 -36.35 -12.49
N THR A 312 8.42 -37.23 -12.10
CA THR A 312 9.49 -36.89 -11.18
C THR A 312 10.56 -36.05 -11.90
N ASP A 313 10.78 -34.83 -11.43
CA ASP A 313 11.99 -34.04 -11.70
C ASP A 313 13.04 -34.42 -10.62
N ALA A 314 13.92 -35.38 -10.94
CA ALA A 314 14.74 -36.06 -9.95
C ALA A 314 16.03 -35.29 -9.59
N ASP A 315 16.57 -34.49 -10.51
CA ASP A 315 17.77 -33.69 -10.31
C ASP A 315 17.51 -32.18 -10.19
N ASN A 316 16.26 -31.75 -10.40
CA ASN A 316 15.75 -30.40 -10.21
C ASN A 316 16.21 -29.38 -11.27
N ASP A 317 16.34 -29.79 -12.52
CA ASP A 317 16.51 -28.86 -13.65
C ASP A 317 15.18 -28.33 -14.23
N GLY A 318 14.06 -28.92 -13.83
CA GLY A 318 12.72 -28.54 -14.26
C GLY A 318 12.20 -29.33 -15.47
N ALA A 319 12.92 -30.34 -15.94
CA ALA A 319 12.42 -31.34 -16.87
C ALA A 319 11.95 -32.58 -16.11
N MET A 320 10.85 -33.16 -16.58
CA MET A 320 10.37 -34.46 -16.06
C MET A 320 10.83 -35.56 -17.00
N VAL A 321 11.03 -36.77 -16.48
CA VAL A 321 11.35 -37.97 -17.28
C VAL A 321 10.37 -38.16 -18.44
N CYS A 322 9.08 -37.93 -18.17
CA CYS A 322 8.05 -38.02 -19.20
C CYS A 322 8.04 -36.85 -20.21
N ASP A 323 8.65 -35.72 -19.88
CA ASP A 323 8.76 -34.52 -20.73
C ASP A 323 10.07 -34.47 -21.51
N GLY A 324 10.85 -35.56 -21.48
CA GLY A 324 12.02 -35.75 -22.35
C GLY A 324 13.36 -35.50 -21.68
N ASP A 325 13.43 -35.42 -20.35
CA ASP A 325 14.69 -35.53 -19.60
C ASP A 325 15.42 -36.82 -20.02
N CYS A 326 16.69 -36.68 -20.37
CA CYS A 326 17.54 -37.74 -20.86
C CYS A 326 18.53 -38.26 -19.80
N ASP A 327 18.72 -37.55 -18.69
CA ASP A 327 19.48 -38.00 -17.53
C ASP A 327 18.95 -37.40 -16.22
N ASP A 328 17.97 -38.07 -15.61
CA ASP A 328 17.36 -37.75 -14.32
C ASP A 328 18.32 -37.64 -13.10
N THR A 329 19.64 -37.71 -13.31
CA THR A 329 20.65 -37.57 -12.27
C THR A 329 21.59 -36.39 -12.47
N ASP A 330 21.49 -35.67 -13.59
CA ASP A 330 22.36 -34.58 -13.99
C ASP A 330 21.58 -33.38 -14.53
N ASN A 331 21.42 -32.37 -13.68
CA ASN A 331 20.62 -31.17 -13.94
C ASN A 331 21.15 -30.22 -15.03
N THR A 332 22.16 -30.67 -15.78
CA THR A 332 22.63 -30.02 -17.00
C THR A 332 22.14 -30.72 -18.27
N ASN A 333 21.33 -31.78 -18.15
CA ASN A 333 20.92 -32.63 -19.27
C ASN A 333 19.40 -32.66 -19.41
N TYR A 334 18.83 -31.60 -20.00
CA TYR A 334 17.39 -31.44 -20.17
C TYR A 334 17.01 -30.84 -21.52
N PRO A 335 15.77 -31.07 -22.01
CA PRO A 335 15.29 -30.50 -23.26
C PRO A 335 15.51 -28.99 -23.42
N GLU A 336 15.95 -28.58 -24.62
CA GLU A 336 16.19 -27.17 -24.98
C GLU A 336 17.30 -26.45 -24.19
N ASN A 337 18.10 -27.16 -23.39
CA ASN A 337 19.29 -26.59 -22.78
C ASN A 337 20.35 -26.17 -23.83
N GLU A 338 21.35 -25.38 -23.42
CA GLU A 338 22.53 -25.12 -24.25
C GLU A 338 23.53 -26.26 -24.12
N GLU A 339 23.95 -26.80 -25.26
CA GLU A 339 25.01 -27.81 -25.35
C GLU A 339 26.34 -27.29 -24.79
N ILE A 340 26.96 -28.05 -23.88
CA ILE A 340 28.29 -27.78 -23.34
C ILE A 340 29.26 -28.87 -23.77
N CYS A 341 30.52 -28.49 -24.01
CA CYS A 341 31.57 -29.41 -24.48
C CYS A 341 32.06 -30.35 -23.36
N ASP A 342 31.22 -31.30 -22.95
CA ASP A 342 31.48 -32.26 -21.87
C ASP A 342 31.27 -33.74 -22.25
N GLY A 343 30.82 -34.01 -23.49
CA GLY A 343 30.56 -35.35 -24.00
C GLY A 343 29.18 -35.91 -23.63
N GLN A 344 28.31 -35.09 -23.03
CA GLN A 344 26.93 -35.43 -22.68
C GLN A 344 25.95 -34.84 -23.70
N ASP A 345 24.68 -35.28 -23.65
CA ASP A 345 23.59 -34.72 -24.47
C ASP A 345 22.84 -33.74 -23.56
N ASN A 346 23.29 -32.48 -23.54
CA ASN A 346 22.80 -31.53 -22.55
C ASN A 346 21.40 -31.02 -22.89
N ASP A 347 21.00 -31.03 -24.17
CA ASP A 347 19.73 -30.52 -24.67
C ASP A 347 18.69 -31.62 -25.04
N CYS A 348 19.04 -32.89 -24.82
CA CYS A 348 18.21 -34.09 -25.01
C CYS A 348 17.55 -34.22 -26.39
N ASN A 349 18.10 -33.59 -27.44
CA ASN A 349 17.41 -33.47 -28.73
C ASN A 349 17.61 -34.69 -29.67
N VAL A 350 18.23 -35.78 -29.18
CA VAL A 350 18.62 -37.01 -29.92
C VAL A 350 19.43 -36.74 -31.20
N ALA A 351 19.86 -35.50 -31.43
CA ALA A 351 20.54 -35.02 -32.62
C ALA A 351 22.03 -34.82 -32.36
N THR A 352 22.69 -35.80 -31.73
CA THR A 352 24.14 -36.01 -31.80
C THR A 352 24.99 -34.73 -31.67
N TRP A 353 24.96 -34.13 -30.49
CA TRP A 353 26.02 -33.32 -29.88
C TRP A 353 26.27 -31.90 -30.41
N ALA A 354 26.90 -31.07 -29.57
CA ALA A 354 27.15 -29.62 -29.67
C ALA A 354 27.69 -29.08 -31.01
N ASP A 355 28.33 -29.90 -31.84
CA ASP A 355 28.99 -29.46 -33.07
C ASP A 355 28.81 -30.43 -34.27
N ALA A 356 29.29 -30.01 -35.45
CA ALA A 356 29.20 -30.82 -36.67
C ALA A 356 30.07 -32.10 -36.65
N ALA A 357 31.00 -32.21 -35.69
CA ALA A 357 31.99 -33.26 -35.57
C ALA A 357 31.61 -34.33 -34.54
N GLN A 358 30.61 -34.10 -33.70
CA GLN A 358 29.98 -35.06 -32.76
C GLN A 358 30.68 -35.23 -31.40
N GLU A 359 31.27 -34.16 -30.82
CA GLU A 359 32.01 -34.22 -29.54
C GLU A 359 32.90 -35.45 -29.43
N VAL A 360 33.65 -35.68 -30.51
CA VAL A 360 34.54 -36.82 -30.65
C VAL A 360 35.96 -36.36 -30.39
N ASP A 361 36.79 -37.29 -29.92
CA ASP A 361 38.24 -37.17 -29.90
C ASP A 361 38.76 -38.13 -30.98
N VAL A 362 38.95 -37.64 -32.21
CA VAL A 362 39.25 -38.48 -33.38
C VAL A 362 40.71 -38.91 -33.42
N ASP A 363 41.63 -38.07 -32.98
CA ASP A 363 43.07 -38.33 -32.99
C ASP A 363 43.65 -38.89 -31.67
N LEU A 364 42.84 -38.91 -30.61
CA LEU A 364 43.10 -39.50 -29.30
C LEU A 364 44.12 -38.73 -28.45
N ASP A 365 44.13 -37.40 -28.53
CA ASP A 365 44.93 -36.53 -27.67
C ASP A 365 44.25 -36.12 -26.35
N GLY A 366 42.94 -36.37 -26.25
CA GLY A 366 42.11 -36.13 -25.07
C GLY A 366 41.31 -34.83 -25.11
N TYR A 367 41.35 -34.08 -26.21
CA TYR A 367 40.48 -32.93 -26.46
C TYR A 367 39.32 -33.35 -27.38
N LEU A 368 38.14 -32.79 -27.14
CA LEU A 368 36.96 -33.05 -27.97
C LEU A 368 36.93 -32.03 -29.13
N SER A 369 36.32 -32.42 -30.24
CA SER A 369 36.18 -31.61 -31.46
C SER A 369 35.61 -30.20 -31.26
N CYS A 370 34.87 -29.97 -30.18
CA CYS A 370 34.29 -28.67 -29.84
C CYS A 370 35.29 -27.69 -29.23
N VAL A 371 36.41 -28.17 -28.68
CA VAL A 371 37.52 -27.36 -28.14
C VAL A 371 38.81 -27.52 -28.95
N ASP A 372 38.89 -28.56 -29.79
CA ASP A 372 40.01 -28.82 -30.67
C ASP A 372 39.79 -28.20 -32.06
N CYS A 373 40.68 -27.28 -32.44
CA CYS A 373 40.64 -26.59 -33.72
C CYS A 373 41.06 -27.47 -34.92
N ASP A 374 41.73 -28.61 -34.71
CA ASP A 374 41.95 -29.67 -35.68
C ASP A 374 41.97 -31.07 -35.03
N ASP A 375 40.79 -31.59 -34.69
CA ASP A 375 40.53 -32.93 -34.12
C ASP A 375 41.04 -34.14 -34.95
N ASN A 376 41.67 -33.91 -36.10
CA ASN A 376 42.37 -34.97 -36.85
C ASN A 376 43.89 -34.98 -36.61
N ASN A 377 44.40 -34.09 -35.77
CA ASN A 377 45.81 -33.85 -35.54
C ASN A 377 46.15 -33.63 -34.06
N ALA A 378 46.57 -34.72 -33.39
CA ALA A 378 46.95 -34.74 -31.97
C ALA A 378 48.13 -33.81 -31.55
N GLU A 379 48.73 -33.08 -32.49
CA GLU A 379 49.74 -32.05 -32.24
C GLU A 379 49.13 -30.62 -32.25
N VAL A 380 47.84 -30.49 -32.50
CA VAL A 380 47.06 -29.24 -32.51
C VAL A 380 45.92 -29.43 -31.50
N ASN A 381 45.99 -28.75 -30.36
CA ASN A 381 44.96 -28.78 -29.32
C ASN A 381 45.20 -27.67 -28.29
N PRO A 382 44.22 -27.33 -27.43
CA PRO A 382 44.32 -26.28 -26.41
C PRO A 382 45.50 -26.34 -25.43
N ALA A 383 46.24 -27.45 -25.35
CA ALA A 383 47.44 -27.56 -24.52
C ALA A 383 48.73 -27.83 -25.31
N ALA A 384 48.67 -27.80 -26.64
CA ALA A 384 49.86 -27.83 -27.47
C ALA A 384 50.65 -26.53 -27.28
N GLU A 385 51.94 -26.58 -27.62
CA GLU A 385 52.77 -25.38 -27.72
C GLU A 385 52.72 -24.88 -29.16
N GLU A 386 52.60 -23.56 -29.35
CA GLU A 386 52.57 -22.95 -30.68
C GLU A 386 53.87 -23.18 -31.48
N ILE A 387 53.73 -23.64 -32.73
CA ILE A 387 54.85 -23.99 -33.61
C ILE A 387 55.03 -22.93 -34.69
N CYS A 388 55.95 -22.01 -34.46
CA CYS A 388 56.22 -20.90 -35.38
C CYS A 388 56.54 -21.32 -36.83
N GLY A 389 55.81 -20.73 -37.78
CA GLY A 389 56.04 -20.80 -39.22
C GLY A 389 55.49 -22.06 -39.88
N ASP A 390 54.54 -22.75 -39.23
CA ASP A 390 53.80 -23.87 -39.81
C ASP A 390 52.40 -23.48 -40.34
N ASP A 391 52.01 -22.20 -40.17
CA ASP A 391 50.73 -21.62 -40.59
C ASP A 391 49.51 -22.28 -39.90
N LEU A 392 49.70 -22.95 -38.75
CA LEU A 392 48.66 -23.54 -37.92
C LEU A 392 48.47 -22.73 -36.62
N ASP A 393 47.29 -22.86 -36.01
CA ASP A 393 47.02 -22.45 -34.64
C ASP A 393 47.13 -23.74 -33.83
N ASN A 394 48.31 -24.04 -33.29
CA ASN A 394 48.55 -25.33 -32.63
C ASN A 394 47.89 -25.36 -31.26
N ASP A 395 47.85 -24.23 -30.54
CA ASP A 395 47.28 -24.15 -29.19
C ASP A 395 45.80 -23.75 -29.15
N CYS A 396 45.17 -23.61 -30.31
CA CYS A 396 43.75 -23.31 -30.49
C CYS A 396 43.27 -22.07 -29.72
N ASP A 397 44.15 -21.09 -29.48
CA ASP A 397 43.82 -19.84 -28.80
C ASP A 397 43.18 -18.80 -29.74
N GLY A 398 43.11 -19.13 -31.04
CA GLY A 398 42.59 -18.30 -32.10
C GLY A 398 43.65 -17.47 -32.84
N ASN A 399 44.94 -17.59 -32.50
CA ASN A 399 46.05 -16.84 -33.06
C ASN A 399 47.10 -17.76 -33.71
N VAL A 400 47.01 -17.89 -35.03
CA VAL A 400 48.01 -18.59 -35.86
C VAL A 400 49.42 -17.98 -35.71
N ASP A 401 50.41 -18.83 -35.48
CA ASP A 401 51.85 -18.54 -35.39
C ASP A 401 52.22 -17.46 -34.35
N SER A 402 51.56 -17.47 -33.20
CA SER A 402 51.82 -16.53 -32.09
C SER A 402 53.13 -16.86 -31.33
N GLY A 403 54.27 -16.62 -31.98
CA GLY A 403 55.61 -16.92 -31.45
C GLY A 403 56.01 -16.14 -30.18
N PHE A 404 56.80 -16.80 -29.33
CA PHE A 404 57.30 -16.28 -28.04
C PHE A 404 58.40 -15.22 -28.21
N ASP A 405 58.28 -14.14 -27.42
CA ASP A 405 59.34 -13.16 -27.12
C ASP A 405 60.39 -13.80 -26.18
N LEU A 406 61.55 -14.19 -26.73
CA LEU A 406 62.55 -15.01 -26.02
C LEU A 406 63.38 -14.25 -24.98
N ASP A 407 63.47 -12.93 -25.12
CA ASP A 407 64.31 -12.09 -24.26
C ASP A 407 63.53 -11.05 -23.43
N GLY A 408 62.24 -10.88 -23.71
CA GLY A 408 61.27 -10.17 -22.89
C GLY A 408 61.13 -8.69 -23.20
N ASP A 409 61.47 -8.21 -24.40
CA ASP A 409 61.30 -6.80 -24.79
C ASP A 409 59.91 -6.44 -25.35
N GLY A 410 59.07 -7.43 -25.58
CA GLY A 410 57.71 -7.28 -26.09
C GLY A 410 57.59 -7.37 -27.61
N VAL A 411 58.66 -7.71 -28.34
CA VAL A 411 58.61 -7.94 -29.80
C VAL A 411 59.07 -9.37 -30.12
N PRO A 412 58.22 -10.22 -30.71
CA PRO A 412 58.64 -11.57 -31.14
C PRO A 412 59.68 -11.53 -32.27
N GLY A 413 60.59 -12.52 -32.32
CA GLY A 413 61.58 -12.68 -33.40
C GLY A 413 61.02 -13.16 -34.75
N ASP A 414 61.82 -13.02 -35.82
CA ASP A 414 61.52 -13.55 -37.18
C ASP A 414 61.34 -15.08 -37.15
N PRO A 415 60.23 -15.65 -37.70
CA PRO A 415 59.25 -15.03 -38.60
C PRO A 415 58.00 -14.43 -37.94
N CYS A 416 57.87 -14.50 -36.63
CA CYS A 416 56.69 -14.10 -35.88
C CYS A 416 56.66 -12.62 -35.47
N GLY A 417 57.78 -11.90 -35.61
CA GLY A 417 57.86 -10.44 -35.50
C GLY A 417 59.14 -9.87 -36.12
N GLU A 418 59.30 -8.54 -36.02
CA GLU A 418 60.39 -7.80 -36.68
C GLU A 418 61.65 -7.67 -35.81
N ASP A 419 61.73 -8.41 -34.70
CA ASP A 419 62.93 -8.44 -33.88
C ASP A 419 64.10 -9.14 -34.62
N CYS A 420 65.10 -8.33 -34.95
CA CYS A 420 66.31 -8.74 -35.64
C CYS A 420 67.32 -9.46 -34.72
N ASN A 421 67.09 -9.50 -33.40
CA ASN A 421 67.86 -10.30 -32.44
C ASN A 421 67.08 -10.69 -31.16
N ASP A 422 66.21 -11.69 -31.33
CA ASP A 422 65.35 -12.42 -30.35
C ASP A 422 66.11 -13.22 -29.27
N ALA A 423 67.27 -12.74 -28.88
CA ALA A 423 68.04 -13.24 -27.74
C ALA A 423 68.67 -12.10 -26.94
N ASN A 424 68.37 -10.85 -27.32
CA ASN A 424 68.84 -9.64 -26.70
C ASN A 424 67.77 -8.54 -26.72
N SER A 425 67.10 -8.39 -25.58
CA SER A 425 65.96 -7.49 -25.31
C SER A 425 66.24 -5.98 -25.43
N SER A 426 67.37 -5.62 -26.03
CA SER A 426 67.82 -4.26 -26.30
C SER A 426 67.98 -4.02 -27.80
N ILE A 427 67.73 -5.01 -28.64
CA ILE A 427 67.76 -4.92 -30.09
C ILE A 427 66.38 -5.39 -30.53
N TYR A 428 65.53 -4.46 -30.96
CA TYR A 428 64.15 -4.69 -31.39
C TYR A 428 63.67 -3.46 -32.16
N PRO A 429 62.62 -3.56 -33.00
CA PRO A 429 62.02 -2.43 -33.70
C PRO A 429 61.73 -1.24 -32.77
N ASP A 430 62.17 -0.04 -33.16
CA ASP A 430 62.08 1.21 -32.37
C ASP A 430 62.97 1.26 -31.09
N ALA A 431 63.91 0.32 -30.89
CA ALA A 431 64.96 0.50 -29.89
C ALA A 431 65.85 1.72 -30.23
N TRP A 432 66.73 2.13 -29.32
CA TRP A 432 67.65 3.23 -29.61
C TRP A 432 69.00 2.69 -30.06
N ASP A 433 69.40 3.04 -31.28
CA ASP A 433 70.77 2.91 -31.79
C ASP A 433 71.82 3.62 -30.90
N ASP A 434 72.71 2.83 -30.27
CA ASP A 434 73.88 3.37 -29.58
C ASP A 434 74.95 3.81 -30.60
N CYS A 435 75.16 5.12 -30.72
CA CYS A 435 76.13 5.73 -31.63
C CYS A 435 77.61 5.31 -31.39
N SER A 436 77.88 4.47 -30.38
CA SER A 436 79.22 4.05 -29.98
C SER A 436 79.61 2.64 -30.44
N ASP A 437 78.69 1.88 -31.03
CA ASP A 437 78.98 0.59 -31.67
C ASP A 437 78.49 0.49 -33.12
N ASP A 438 78.69 -0.69 -33.74
CA ASP A 438 78.27 -0.95 -35.13
C ASP A 438 77.06 -1.91 -35.14
N VAL A 439 76.20 -1.87 -34.11
CA VAL A 439 74.99 -2.69 -33.99
C VAL A 439 73.77 -1.84 -34.35
N ASP A 440 72.96 -2.37 -35.25
CA ASP A 440 71.64 -1.85 -35.60
C ASP A 440 70.67 -2.39 -34.55
N SER A 441 70.35 -1.54 -33.57
CA SER A 441 69.54 -1.91 -32.42
C SER A 441 68.05 -1.77 -32.70
N ASP A 442 67.66 -0.89 -33.63
CA ASP A 442 66.26 -0.59 -33.94
C ASP A 442 65.71 -1.34 -35.16
N CYS A 443 66.53 -2.22 -35.74
CA CYS A 443 66.21 -3.12 -36.84
C CYS A 443 65.76 -2.41 -38.12
N ASP A 444 66.06 -1.11 -38.30
CA ASP A 444 65.66 -0.33 -39.47
C ASP A 444 66.58 -0.53 -40.70
N GLY A 445 67.68 -1.27 -40.51
CA GLY A 445 68.67 -1.58 -41.52
C GLY A 445 69.76 -0.51 -41.69
N VAL A 446 69.80 0.50 -40.81
CA VAL A 446 70.73 1.63 -40.80
C VAL A 446 71.49 1.68 -39.48
N VAL A 447 72.77 1.30 -39.54
CA VAL A 447 73.64 1.41 -38.36
C VAL A 447 74.01 2.88 -38.09
N ASN A 448 73.69 3.40 -36.90
CA ASN A 448 74.05 4.74 -36.39
C ASN A 448 73.38 5.92 -37.12
N ASP A 449 72.04 6.07 -37.04
CA ASP A 449 71.35 7.25 -37.58
C ASP A 449 71.46 8.49 -36.66
N ASP A 450 72.35 9.44 -37.00
CA ASP A 450 72.49 10.76 -36.35
C ASP A 450 71.30 11.73 -36.64
N GLY A 451 70.08 11.20 -36.75
CA GLY A 451 68.87 11.84 -37.26
C GLY A 451 68.05 12.65 -36.24
N ALA A 452 68.69 13.47 -35.40
CA ALA A 452 67.98 14.32 -34.44
C ALA A 452 66.98 15.30 -35.10
N GLY A 453 65.68 15.00 -35.00
CA GLY A 453 64.60 15.97 -35.04
C GLY A 453 64.64 16.91 -33.81
N PRO A 454 64.08 18.12 -33.88
CA PRO A 454 64.34 19.16 -32.90
C PRO A 454 63.54 18.91 -31.61
N TYR A 455 64.13 18.19 -30.65
CA TYR A 455 64.13 18.44 -29.19
C TYR A 455 64.46 17.15 -28.44
N GLU A 456 65.73 16.78 -28.39
CA GLU A 456 66.22 15.92 -27.31
C GLU A 456 67.53 16.49 -26.76
N MET A 457 67.45 17.04 -25.55
CA MET A 457 68.62 17.18 -24.70
C MET A 457 68.51 16.10 -23.63
N TYR A 458 69.50 15.22 -23.63
CA TYR A 458 69.88 14.33 -22.54
C TYR A 458 69.73 14.98 -21.16
N GLU A 459 69.06 14.25 -20.26
CA GLU A 459 69.38 14.23 -18.84
C GLU A 459 70.88 13.93 -18.67
N THR A 460 71.59 14.79 -17.93
CA THR A 460 72.78 14.36 -17.19
C THR A 460 72.71 14.93 -15.78
N ASP A 461 72.21 14.08 -14.89
CA ASP A 461 72.57 13.91 -13.48
C ASP A 461 72.72 15.15 -12.59
N LEU A 462 71.86 15.17 -11.57
CA LEU A 462 72.20 15.22 -10.13
C LEU A 462 73.51 15.94 -9.76
N THR A 463 73.63 17.23 -10.10
CA THR A 463 74.18 18.34 -9.27
C THR A 463 74.70 19.51 -10.13
N SER A 464 73.85 20.47 -10.49
CA SER A 464 74.25 21.89 -10.42
C SER A 464 73.07 22.86 -10.47
N GLU A 465 73.28 24.03 -9.88
CA GLU A 465 72.25 24.97 -9.39
C GLU A 465 71.43 25.69 -10.47
N GLY A 466 70.11 25.80 -10.20
CA GLY A 466 69.16 26.73 -10.83
C GLY A 466 68.18 26.00 -11.76
N TYR A 467 66.88 25.93 -11.53
CA TYR A 467 65.98 26.96 -11.01
C TYR A 467 64.66 26.29 -10.57
N ASP A 468 64.16 26.74 -9.42
CA ASP A 468 62.84 26.45 -8.84
C ASP A 468 61.71 26.73 -9.86
N MET A 469 60.85 25.74 -10.10
CA MET A 469 59.57 25.90 -10.80
C MET A 469 58.44 25.28 -9.96
N SER A 470 58.43 25.59 -8.67
CA SER A 470 57.17 25.72 -7.97
C SER A 470 56.37 26.89 -8.56
N SER A 471 55.05 26.73 -8.62
CA SER A 471 54.05 27.68 -9.12
C SER A 471 53.90 27.75 -10.64
N LEU A 472 52.73 27.32 -11.13
CA LEU A 472 51.78 28.09 -11.95
C LEU A 472 50.85 27.15 -12.74
N GLY A 473 49.88 26.52 -12.08
CA GLY A 473 48.76 25.80 -12.72
C GLY A 473 47.61 25.53 -11.74
N PRO A 474 46.34 25.52 -12.18
CA PRO A 474 45.18 25.29 -11.33
C PRO A 474 45.18 23.91 -10.69
N GLN A 475 44.66 23.84 -9.47
CA GLN A 475 44.34 22.60 -8.78
C GLN A 475 42.84 22.57 -8.53
N LEU A 476 42.21 21.46 -8.90
CA LEU A 476 40.80 21.17 -8.66
C LEU A 476 40.74 20.05 -7.61
N SER A 477 40.18 20.35 -6.45
CA SER A 477 39.90 19.35 -5.42
C SER A 477 38.39 19.25 -5.27
N VAL A 478 37.85 18.03 -5.32
CA VAL A 478 36.44 17.74 -5.05
C VAL A 478 36.35 17.00 -3.74
N GLY A 479 35.65 17.60 -2.77
CA GLY A 479 35.35 16.97 -1.47
C GLY A 479 36.25 17.42 -0.32
N THR A 480 35.74 17.28 0.91
CA THR A 480 36.51 17.43 2.15
C THR A 480 36.33 16.18 3.00
N GLY A 481 37.41 15.65 3.59
CA GLY A 481 37.34 14.60 4.61
C GLY A 481 37.08 13.18 4.09
N THR A 482 36.43 12.35 4.92
CA THR A 482 36.31 10.88 4.79
C THR A 482 35.27 10.41 3.75
N CYS A 483 34.77 11.30 2.90
CA CYS A 483 33.80 11.01 1.84
C CYS A 483 34.54 10.94 0.49
N GLY A 484 35.21 9.82 0.21
CA GLY A 484 35.78 9.53 -1.11
C GLY A 484 34.93 8.50 -1.84
N PHE A 485 34.61 8.75 -3.10
CA PHE A 485 33.96 7.78 -3.99
C PHE A 485 34.83 7.55 -5.22
N THR A 486 34.74 6.36 -5.81
CA THR A 486 35.45 5.99 -7.03
C THR A 486 34.56 6.31 -8.23
N ALA A 487 35.07 7.10 -9.18
CA ALA A 487 34.40 7.32 -10.47
C ALA A 487 35.01 6.39 -11.52
N ILE A 488 34.17 5.71 -12.29
CA ILE A 488 34.57 4.85 -13.41
C ILE A 488 33.97 5.44 -14.68
N GLY A 489 34.79 5.59 -15.73
CA GLY A 489 34.38 6.15 -17.01
C GLY A 489 34.36 7.67 -17.03
N ALA A 490 35.55 8.29 -17.07
CA ALA A 490 35.69 9.70 -17.42
C ALA A 490 36.27 9.81 -18.82
N ASP A 491 35.47 10.31 -19.76
CA ASP A 491 35.91 10.59 -21.13
C ASP A 491 36.56 11.99 -21.15
N PHE A 492 37.89 12.04 -21.19
CA PHE A 492 38.66 13.29 -21.17
C PHE A 492 39.03 13.72 -22.60
N HIS A 493 38.22 14.58 -23.20
CA HIS A 493 38.62 15.30 -24.40
C HIS A 493 39.38 16.57 -24.02
N LEU A 494 40.72 16.48 -24.00
CA LEU A 494 41.60 17.62 -23.71
C LEU A 494 41.97 18.38 -24.99
N ALA A 495 41.74 19.69 -24.96
CA ALA A 495 42.22 20.63 -25.95
C ALA A 495 43.04 21.74 -25.25
N PRO A 496 43.95 22.42 -25.97
CA PRO A 496 45.15 22.95 -25.35
C PRO A 496 44.98 24.34 -24.73
N GLY A 497 45.32 24.45 -23.44
CA GLY A 497 45.33 25.68 -22.66
C GLY A 497 45.75 25.38 -21.21
N SER A 498 46.70 26.15 -20.69
CA SER A 498 47.42 25.90 -19.42
C SER A 498 46.50 25.66 -18.22
N GLY A 499 46.34 24.39 -17.85
CA GLY A 499 45.59 23.92 -16.71
C GLY A 499 46.05 22.52 -16.32
N ALA A 500 46.45 22.30 -15.06
CA ALA A 500 46.73 20.96 -14.56
C ALA A 500 45.47 20.39 -13.88
N VAL A 501 45.27 19.08 -13.97
CA VAL A 501 44.31 18.34 -13.13
C VAL A 501 45.13 17.31 -12.37
N THR A 502 45.05 17.31 -11.04
CA THR A 502 45.69 16.29 -10.18
C THR A 502 44.60 15.69 -9.31
N GLY A 503 44.39 14.38 -9.43
CA GLY A 503 43.57 13.60 -8.50
C GLY A 503 44.47 12.71 -7.65
N VAL A 504 44.17 12.58 -6.36
CA VAL A 504 44.79 11.59 -5.47
C VAL A 504 43.74 10.53 -5.18
N PHE A 505 43.98 9.29 -5.60
CA PHE A 505 43.25 8.14 -5.08
C PHE A 505 44.23 7.34 -4.24
N SER A 506 44.02 7.31 -2.91
CA SER A 506 44.80 6.47 -2.02
C SER A 506 43.85 5.58 -1.23
N SER A 507 44.03 4.26 -1.34
CA SER A 507 43.60 3.32 -0.30
C SER A 507 44.79 3.03 0.63
N THR A 508 44.53 2.42 1.79
CA THR A 508 45.54 2.24 2.84
C THR A 508 46.45 1.01 2.64
N GLU A 509 46.40 0.34 1.49
CA GLU A 509 47.14 -0.91 1.26
C GLU A 509 47.96 -1.00 -0.05
N ASP A 510 48.19 0.08 -0.81
CA ASP A 510 49.04 -0.03 -2.01
C ASP A 510 50.04 1.12 -2.25
N VAL A 511 51.14 0.75 -2.93
CA VAL A 511 52.33 1.56 -3.17
C VAL A 511 52.14 2.44 -4.41
N MET A 512 51.94 3.73 -4.19
CA MET A 512 52.30 4.90 -5.03
C MET A 512 52.46 4.69 -6.55
N ASP A 513 51.44 5.03 -7.34
CA ASP A 513 51.60 5.42 -8.74
C ASP A 513 51.13 6.88 -8.95
N ILE A 514 52.01 7.73 -9.47
CA ILE A 514 51.72 9.12 -9.82
C ILE A 514 51.75 9.22 -11.34
N TYR A 515 50.59 9.43 -11.98
CA TYR A 515 50.52 9.75 -13.40
C TYR A 515 50.51 11.27 -13.59
N THR A 516 51.41 11.80 -14.42
CA THR A 516 51.42 13.22 -14.84
C THR A 516 51.31 13.29 -16.36
N ILE A 517 50.35 14.05 -16.87
CA ILE A 517 50.14 14.27 -18.32
C ILE A 517 50.36 15.75 -18.64
N ASP A 518 51.21 16.04 -19.64
CA ASP A 518 51.51 17.38 -20.15
C ASP A 518 50.69 17.68 -21.43
N THR A 519 50.17 18.90 -21.59
CA THR A 519 49.35 19.31 -22.76
C THR A 519 49.64 20.75 -23.20
N SER A 520 50.84 21.00 -23.71
CA SER A 520 51.17 22.29 -24.34
C SER A 520 50.52 22.48 -25.74
N PHE A 521 49.81 23.62 -25.97
CA PHE A 521 49.72 24.47 -27.21
C PHE A 521 48.34 24.96 -27.76
N SER A 522 47.93 26.18 -27.37
CA SER A 522 47.10 27.21 -28.07
C SER A 522 45.79 26.86 -28.85
N GLY A 523 44.62 27.11 -28.23
CA GLY A 523 43.34 27.37 -28.91
C GLY A 523 42.13 27.47 -27.94
N ASN A 524 41.04 28.13 -28.33
CA ASN A 524 39.83 28.27 -27.49
C ASN A 524 38.97 26.99 -27.51
N THR A 525 38.73 26.32 -26.38
CA THR A 525 37.90 25.10 -26.30
C THR A 525 37.28 24.87 -24.91
N LEU A 526 36.16 24.13 -24.88
CA LEU A 526 35.29 23.74 -23.77
C LEU A 526 35.74 22.40 -23.16
N VAL A 527 35.82 22.29 -21.84
CA VAL A 527 36.02 21.00 -21.13
C VAL A 527 34.66 20.48 -20.65
N LEU A 528 34.35 19.21 -20.93
CA LEU A 528 33.13 18.53 -20.50
C LEU A 528 33.54 17.28 -19.71
N ALA A 529 33.28 17.25 -18.41
CA ALA A 529 33.52 16.08 -17.57
C ALA A 529 32.18 15.55 -17.05
N GLY A 530 31.88 14.28 -17.35
CA GLY A 530 30.76 13.52 -16.80
C GLY A 530 31.27 12.48 -15.81
N PHE A 531 30.59 12.36 -14.68
CA PHE A 531 30.88 11.33 -13.68
C PHE A 531 29.60 10.52 -13.42
N LEU A 532 29.70 9.20 -13.49
CA LEU A 532 28.64 8.28 -13.08
C LEU A 532 29.07 7.58 -11.78
N LEU A 533 28.17 7.53 -10.81
CA LEU A 533 28.37 6.81 -9.55
C LEU A 533 27.53 5.54 -9.56
N LEU A 534 28.18 4.39 -9.35
CA LEU A 534 27.50 3.09 -9.30
C LEU A 534 26.92 2.77 -7.91
N ASP A 535 27.33 3.50 -6.87
CA ASP A 535 26.92 3.27 -5.48
C ASP A 535 26.42 4.55 -4.77
N SER A 536 25.55 4.38 -3.75
CA SER A 536 24.99 5.47 -2.96
C SER A 536 26.04 6.24 -2.12
N LEU A 537 25.97 7.56 -2.11
CA LEU A 537 26.84 8.41 -1.26
C LEU A 537 26.62 8.11 0.24
N PRO A 538 27.69 8.01 1.06
CA PRO A 538 27.56 7.78 2.51
C PRO A 538 26.73 8.86 3.22
N VAL A 539 25.95 8.46 4.23
CA VAL A 539 25.08 9.37 5.01
C VAL A 539 25.90 10.49 5.66
N GLY A 540 25.66 11.74 5.23
CA GLY A 540 26.39 12.93 5.69
C GLY A 540 27.30 13.57 4.64
N CYS A 541 27.42 12.99 3.44
CA CYS A 541 28.25 13.51 2.34
C CYS A 541 27.47 14.34 1.30
N GLY A 542 26.41 15.07 1.71
CA GLY A 542 25.56 15.85 0.82
C GLY A 542 26.05 17.29 0.53
N GLU A 543 27.19 17.70 1.07
CA GLU A 543 27.77 19.02 0.84
C GLU A 543 29.18 18.88 0.25
N GLY A 544 29.46 19.64 -0.81
CA GLY A 544 30.74 19.62 -1.50
C GLY A 544 31.19 21.02 -1.89
N GLU A 545 32.47 21.17 -2.21
CA GLU A 545 33.04 22.44 -2.62
C GLU A 545 33.96 22.21 -3.82
N ILE A 546 33.72 22.97 -4.89
CA ILE A 546 34.61 23.04 -6.05
C ILE A 546 35.48 24.29 -5.86
N SER A 547 36.80 24.13 -5.76
CA SER A 547 37.72 25.27 -5.64
C SER A 547 38.72 25.30 -6.78
N TRP A 548 39.12 26.51 -7.19
CA TRP A 548 40.10 26.70 -8.27
C TRP A 548 41.01 27.90 -8.02
N THR A 549 42.17 27.88 -8.68
CA THR A 549 43.13 28.98 -8.74
C THR A 549 43.77 29.01 -10.12
N ALA A 550 43.58 30.07 -10.89
CA ALA A 550 44.08 30.24 -12.24
C ALA A 550 44.83 31.57 -12.41
N ASN A 551 45.82 31.58 -13.30
CA ASN A 551 46.65 32.76 -13.57
C ASN A 551 45.90 33.87 -14.34
N GLN A 552 44.76 33.55 -14.94
CA GLN A 552 43.83 34.48 -15.58
C GLN A 552 42.40 34.17 -15.11
N PRO A 553 41.45 35.13 -15.16
CA PRO A 553 40.09 34.88 -14.73
C PRO A 553 39.44 33.82 -15.63
N ILE A 554 39.02 32.72 -15.01
CA ILE A 554 38.23 31.68 -15.65
C ILE A 554 36.82 31.70 -15.08
N THR A 555 35.84 31.28 -15.88
CA THR A 555 34.49 30.99 -15.42
C THR A 555 34.37 29.49 -15.23
N VAL A 556 33.99 29.09 -14.02
CA VAL A 556 33.65 27.72 -13.68
C VAL A 556 32.13 27.64 -13.60
N THR A 557 31.54 26.78 -14.41
CA THR A 557 30.11 26.44 -14.38
C THR A 557 29.99 24.95 -14.06
N ALA A 558 29.23 24.60 -13.03
CA ALA A 558 28.92 23.23 -12.67
C ALA A 558 27.41 23.06 -12.68
N ASP A 559 26.90 22.15 -13.50
CA ASP A 559 25.52 21.67 -13.41
C ASP A 559 25.51 20.40 -12.55
N ILE A 560 24.73 20.46 -11.48
CA ILE A 560 24.66 19.41 -10.46
C ILE A 560 23.18 19.14 -10.23
N ASP A 561 22.70 17.96 -10.65
CA ASP A 561 21.29 17.55 -10.51
C ASP A 561 20.31 18.57 -11.10
N GLY A 562 20.63 19.07 -12.31
CA GLY A 562 19.83 20.07 -13.03
C GLY A 562 19.87 21.49 -12.46
N GLN A 563 20.71 21.74 -11.44
CA GLN A 563 20.97 23.07 -10.91
C GLN A 563 22.36 23.55 -11.35
N THR A 564 22.38 24.66 -12.10
CA THR A 564 23.62 25.25 -12.59
C THR A 564 24.20 26.28 -11.61
N TYR A 565 25.46 26.07 -11.21
CA TYR A 565 26.26 26.95 -10.37
C TYR A 565 27.38 27.56 -11.20
N THR A 566 27.55 28.89 -11.19
CA THR A 566 28.61 29.55 -11.96
C THR A 566 29.36 30.57 -11.11
N SER A 567 30.68 30.60 -11.25
CA SER A 567 31.51 31.63 -10.63
C SER A 567 32.74 31.92 -11.49
N THR A 568 33.12 33.19 -11.54
CA THR A 568 34.20 33.69 -12.40
C THR A 568 35.26 34.38 -11.57
N GLY A 569 36.51 34.01 -11.76
CA GLY A 569 37.64 34.66 -11.09
C GLY A 569 38.94 33.92 -11.27
N ASN A 570 40.03 34.58 -10.90
CA ASN A 570 41.36 33.97 -10.85
C ASN A 570 41.47 33.00 -9.67
N THR A 571 40.67 33.15 -8.62
CA THR A 571 40.54 32.20 -7.51
C THR A 571 39.11 32.22 -7.06
N GLY A 572 38.53 31.07 -6.76
CA GLY A 572 37.18 31.02 -6.21
C GLY A 572 36.85 29.65 -5.64
N SER A 573 35.75 29.60 -4.90
CA SER A 573 35.10 28.35 -4.56
C SER A 573 33.61 28.43 -4.82
N LEU A 574 33.04 27.28 -5.16
CA LEU A 574 31.64 27.04 -5.46
C LEU A 574 31.17 25.94 -4.50
N PRO A 575 30.63 26.33 -3.33
CA PRO A 575 29.98 25.37 -2.46
C PRO A 575 28.65 24.95 -3.08
N PHE A 576 28.35 23.66 -3.03
CA PHE A 576 27.07 23.10 -3.45
C PHE A 576 26.53 22.16 -2.37
N SER A 577 25.21 21.97 -2.37
CA SER A 577 24.53 21.08 -1.44
C SER A 577 23.52 20.26 -2.22
N LEU A 578 23.62 18.93 -2.10
CA LEU A 578 22.76 17.94 -2.71
C LEU A 578 21.61 17.64 -1.74
N ALA A 579 20.38 17.96 -2.13
CA ALA A 579 19.19 17.59 -1.37
C ALA A 579 18.73 16.18 -1.76
N LEU A 580 19.42 15.16 -1.26
CA LEU A 580 19.13 13.75 -1.57
C LEU A 580 17.82 13.34 -0.90
N THR A 581 16.73 13.22 -1.68
CA THR A 581 15.43 12.75 -1.16
C THR A 581 15.07 11.34 -1.66
N GLU A 582 15.54 10.93 -2.85
CA GLU A 582 15.47 9.55 -3.38
C GLU A 582 16.68 9.31 -4.30
N ILE A 583 17.20 8.08 -4.35
CA ILE A 583 18.51 7.73 -4.94
C ILE A 583 18.31 7.06 -6.29
N PHE A 584 18.53 7.75 -7.42
CA PHE A 584 18.97 7.14 -8.69
C PHE A 584 19.75 8.17 -9.52
N ASP A 585 20.85 7.71 -10.15
CA ASP A 585 21.72 8.35 -11.14
C ASP A 585 21.90 9.87 -11.07
N ILE A 586 23.01 10.32 -10.49
CA ILE A 586 23.38 11.74 -10.50
C ILE A 586 24.42 11.97 -11.60
N GLU A 587 24.01 12.69 -12.65
CA GLU A 587 24.92 13.21 -13.66
C GLU A 587 25.47 14.58 -13.24
N TYR A 588 26.77 14.75 -13.34
CA TYR A 588 27.45 16.02 -13.10
C TYR A 588 28.06 16.53 -14.39
N LEU A 589 27.89 17.81 -14.69
CA LEU A 589 28.51 18.47 -15.83
C LEU A 589 29.33 19.67 -15.39
N ILE A 590 30.65 19.57 -15.46
CA ILE A 590 31.54 20.69 -15.12
C ILE A 590 32.16 21.25 -16.38
N VAL A 591 31.93 22.55 -16.59
CA VAL A 591 32.42 23.35 -17.71
C VAL A 591 33.34 24.45 -17.20
N VAL A 592 34.57 24.49 -17.74
CA VAL A 592 35.56 25.53 -17.43
C VAL A 592 35.91 26.29 -18.70
N GLU A 593 35.74 27.61 -18.69
CA GLU A 593 35.97 28.45 -19.87
C GLU A 593 36.75 29.73 -19.54
N PRO A 594 37.50 30.29 -20.51
CA PRO A 594 38.08 31.62 -20.38
C PRO A 594 36.99 32.70 -20.32
N ALA A 595 37.09 33.65 -19.38
CA ALA A 595 36.04 34.63 -19.09
C ALA A 595 35.65 35.58 -20.25
N SER A 596 36.32 35.53 -21.41
CA SER A 596 36.15 36.49 -22.51
C SER A 596 35.38 36.00 -23.73
N SER A 597 34.76 34.82 -23.74
CA SER A 597 33.97 34.40 -24.91
C SER A 597 32.78 33.52 -24.56
N PHE A 598 31.62 34.13 -24.32
CA PHE A 598 30.34 33.46 -24.44
C PHE A 598 29.31 34.34 -25.14
N VAL A 599 28.70 33.81 -26.21
CA VAL A 599 27.34 34.16 -26.63
C VAL A 599 26.61 32.84 -26.88
N PRO A 600 25.65 32.45 -26.03
CA PRO A 600 24.85 31.27 -26.28
C PRO A 600 23.80 31.60 -27.34
N THR A 601 23.50 30.65 -28.21
CA THR A 601 22.15 30.60 -28.80
C THR A 601 21.62 29.18 -28.74
N ALA A 602 20.52 29.08 -27.96
CA ALA A 602 19.43 28.11 -27.90
C ALA A 602 19.74 26.63 -28.18
#